data_AF-A0A7Y2T2N2-F1
#
_entry.id   AF-A0A7Y2T2N2-F1
#
_cell.length_a   1.000
_cell.length_b   1.000
_cell.length_c   1.000
_cell.angle_alpha   90.00
_cell.angle_beta   90.00
_cell.angle_gamma   90.00
#
_symmetry.space_group_name_H-M   'P 1'
#
loop_
_entity.id
_entity.type
_entity.pdbx_description
1 polymer ?
#
loop_
_entity_poly.entity_id
_entity_poly.type
_entity_poly.pdbx_seq_one_letter_code
_entity_poly.pdbx_strand_id
1 'polypeptide(L)'
;MTKRTLALLAALGATTIYGLNHSIAKGVMPNYIGPFGFILLRVLGATILFWGISFLGPREKIEKKDWGRVVICSLFGMAINMLSFFKGLDLSTPINSSVLVTTTPIIVVVLSAFLIEEKIRLAKGMGILIGLAGALILVLYGNEIREDAPNIPLGNILFLVNALFFGLYLILIKKLVDKYHP
;
A
#
# COMPACT_ATOMS: atom_id res chain seq x y z
N MET A 1 21.30 -20.06 -11.90
CA MET A 1 20.87 -19.28 -10.72
C MET A 1 19.79 -20.03 -9.97
N THR A 2 19.95 -20.22 -8.65
CA THR A 2 18.91 -20.86 -7.82
C THR A 2 17.67 -19.96 -7.79
N LYS A 3 16.46 -20.54 -7.90
CA LYS A 3 15.18 -19.79 -7.86
C LYS A 3 15.10 -18.80 -6.67
N ARG A 4 15.77 -19.13 -5.57
CA ARG A 4 15.89 -18.30 -4.36
C ARG A 4 16.68 -17.00 -4.57
N THR A 5 17.80 -17.04 -5.28
CA THR A 5 18.63 -15.85 -5.58
C THR A 5 17.91 -14.91 -6.51
N LEU A 6 17.15 -15.46 -7.48
CA LEU A 6 16.34 -14.68 -8.41
C LEU A 6 15.16 -13.99 -7.70
N ALA A 7 14.52 -14.68 -6.75
CA ALA A 7 13.48 -14.10 -5.90
C ALA A 7 14.02 -12.97 -5.00
N LEU A 8 15.22 -13.14 -4.42
CA LEU A 8 15.86 -12.10 -3.61
C LEU A 8 16.25 -10.86 -4.44
N LEU A 9 16.81 -11.05 -5.63
CA LEU A 9 17.13 -9.95 -6.56
C LEU A 9 15.87 -9.20 -7.01
N ALA A 10 14.79 -9.93 -7.33
CA ALA A 10 13.51 -9.33 -7.69
C ALA A 10 12.92 -8.52 -6.52
N ALA A 11 12.97 -9.05 -5.29
CA ALA A 11 12.51 -8.33 -4.10
C ALA A 11 13.33 -7.06 -3.85
N LEU A 12 14.65 -7.12 -4.02
CA LEU A 12 15.56 -5.98 -3.82
C LEU A 12 15.34 -4.89 -4.88
N GLY A 13 15.11 -5.29 -6.14
CA GLY A 13 14.70 -4.38 -7.20
C GLY A 13 13.38 -3.69 -6.88
N ALA A 14 12.37 -4.47 -6.47
CA ALA A 14 11.05 -3.93 -6.12
C ALA A 14 11.10 -2.93 -4.97
N THR A 15 11.83 -3.24 -3.88
CA THR A 15 11.96 -2.33 -2.73
C THR A 15 12.72 -1.06 -3.08
N THR A 16 13.75 -1.15 -3.93
CA THR A 16 14.48 0.02 -4.43
C THR A 16 13.57 0.93 -5.25
N ILE A 17 12.80 0.35 -6.18
CA ILE A 17 11.81 1.10 -6.97
C ILE A 17 10.80 1.77 -6.05
N TYR A 18 10.32 1.07 -5.02
CA TYR A 18 9.35 1.60 -4.06
C TYR A 18 9.93 2.76 -3.24
N GLY A 19 11.16 2.65 -2.74
CA GLY A 19 11.83 3.71 -1.99
C GLY A 19 12.07 4.97 -2.84
N LEU A 20 12.60 4.79 -4.05
CA LEU A 20 12.77 5.90 -5.02
C LEU A 20 11.43 6.57 -5.34
N ASN A 21 10.35 5.77 -5.42
CA ASN A 21 9.01 6.28 -5.65
C ASN A 21 8.59 7.33 -4.63
N HIS A 22 8.86 7.09 -3.34
CA HIS A 22 8.44 7.98 -2.26
C HIS A 22 9.18 9.32 -2.35
N SER A 23 10.49 9.28 -2.57
CA SER A 23 11.31 10.48 -2.70
C SER A 23 10.99 11.28 -3.96
N ILE A 24 10.85 10.61 -5.10
CA ILE A 24 10.52 11.26 -6.38
C ILE A 24 9.09 11.82 -6.33
N ALA A 25 8.12 11.06 -5.82
CA ALA A 25 6.75 11.54 -5.69
C ALA A 25 6.68 12.82 -4.86
N LYS A 26 7.43 12.90 -3.74
CA LYS A 26 7.48 14.13 -2.96
C LYS A 26 8.27 15.25 -3.63
N GLY A 27 9.31 14.95 -4.41
CA GLY A 27 10.00 15.99 -5.17
C GLY A 27 9.16 16.62 -6.29
N VAL A 28 8.20 15.86 -6.83
CA VAL A 28 7.31 16.30 -7.92
C VAL A 28 6.04 16.98 -7.39
N MET A 29 5.56 16.60 -6.20
CA MET A 29 4.41 17.22 -5.53
C MET A 29 4.84 18.31 -4.53
N PRO A 30 4.12 19.43 -4.41
CA PRO A 30 2.92 19.83 -5.18
C PRO A 30 3.25 20.72 -6.39
N ASN A 31 4.50 21.15 -6.55
CA ASN A 31 4.88 22.24 -7.45
C ASN A 31 4.75 21.92 -8.96
N TYR A 32 4.88 20.64 -9.35
CA TYR A 32 4.81 20.25 -10.77
C TYR A 32 3.51 19.49 -11.11
N ILE A 33 3.09 18.55 -10.26
CA ILE A 33 1.88 17.75 -10.46
C ILE A 33 1.22 17.55 -9.10
N GLY A 34 -0.08 17.85 -8.99
CA GLY A 34 -0.82 17.62 -7.75
C GLY A 34 -1.01 16.11 -7.43
N PRO A 35 -1.36 15.76 -6.17
CA PRO A 35 -1.56 14.38 -5.72
C PRO A 35 -2.44 13.53 -6.63
N PHE A 36 -3.58 14.10 -7.04
CA PHE A 36 -4.55 13.45 -7.91
C PHE A 36 -4.05 13.28 -9.34
N GLY A 37 -3.32 14.27 -9.88
CA GLY A 37 -2.78 14.21 -11.24
C GLY A 37 -1.73 13.11 -11.40
N PHE A 38 -0.90 12.90 -10.38
CA PHE A 38 0.10 11.84 -10.38
C PHE A 38 -0.53 10.45 -10.28
N ILE A 39 -1.58 10.29 -9.47
CA ILE A 39 -2.36 9.05 -9.42
C ILE A 39 -3.02 8.80 -10.78
N LEU A 40 -3.59 9.82 -11.40
CA LEU A 40 -4.23 9.70 -12.72
C LEU A 40 -3.23 9.21 -13.77
N LEU A 41 -2.04 9.82 -13.84
CA LEU A 41 -0.97 9.41 -14.76
C LEU A 41 -0.51 7.97 -14.50
N ARG A 42 -0.39 7.58 -13.21
CA ARG A 42 -0.09 6.20 -12.81
C ARG A 42 -1.14 5.21 -13.30
N VAL A 43 -2.41 5.49 -13.02
CA VAL A 43 -3.53 4.60 -13.36
C VAL A 43 -3.68 4.52 -14.88
N LEU A 44 -3.65 5.63 -15.59
CA LEU A 44 -3.72 5.67 -17.06
C LEU A 44 -2.56 4.92 -17.70
N GLY A 45 -1.33 5.15 -17.23
CA GLY A 45 -0.15 4.44 -17.72
C GLY A 45 -0.25 2.93 -17.49
N ALA A 46 -0.71 2.51 -16.31
CA ALA A 46 -0.97 1.11 -16.01
C ALA A 46 -2.08 0.55 -16.93
N THR A 47 -3.18 1.26 -17.14
CA THR A 47 -4.26 0.83 -18.03
C THR A 47 -3.76 0.62 -19.46
N ILE A 48 -2.97 1.56 -20.01
CA ILE A 48 -2.44 1.45 -21.38
C ILE A 48 -1.49 0.25 -21.49
N LEU A 49 -0.60 0.08 -20.52
CA LEU A 49 0.34 -1.06 -20.49
C LEU A 49 -0.40 -2.39 -20.37
N PHE A 50 -1.31 -2.53 -19.40
CA PHE A 50 -2.08 -3.76 -19.20
C PHE A 50 -2.97 -4.05 -20.40
N TRP A 51 -3.55 -3.04 -21.04
CA TRP A 51 -4.35 -3.24 -22.24
C TRP A 51 -3.50 -3.67 -23.44
N GLY A 52 -2.30 -3.10 -23.60
CA GLY A 52 -1.34 -3.54 -24.63
C GLY A 52 -0.85 -4.97 -24.41
N ILE A 53 -0.54 -5.34 -23.17
CA ILE A 53 -0.09 -6.70 -22.80
C ILE A 53 -1.25 -7.70 -22.83
N SER A 54 -2.50 -7.24 -22.64
CA SER A 54 -3.69 -8.09 -22.74
C SER A 54 -3.89 -8.72 -24.12
N PHE A 55 -3.21 -8.22 -25.16
CA PHE A 55 -3.17 -8.88 -26.48
C PHE A 55 -2.24 -10.10 -26.53
N LEU A 56 -1.26 -10.19 -25.63
CA LEU A 56 -0.26 -11.26 -25.54
C LEU A 56 -0.53 -12.26 -24.40
N GLY A 57 -1.39 -11.90 -23.43
CA GLY A 57 -1.68 -12.71 -22.25
C GLY A 57 -2.85 -13.71 -22.43
N PRO A 58 -2.93 -14.76 -21.60
CA PRO A 58 -4.05 -15.71 -21.59
C PRO A 58 -5.37 -15.00 -21.27
N ARG A 59 -6.41 -15.29 -22.06
CA ARG A 59 -7.77 -14.77 -21.86
C ARG A 59 -8.48 -15.54 -20.73
N GLU A 60 -8.07 -15.28 -19.50
CA GLU A 60 -8.78 -15.70 -18.29
C GLU A 60 -10.12 -14.95 -18.21
N LYS A 61 -11.23 -15.67 -18.42
CA LYS A 61 -12.58 -15.09 -18.30
C LYS A 61 -12.97 -15.07 -16.82
N ILE A 62 -12.95 -13.87 -16.23
CA ILE A 62 -13.44 -13.65 -14.86
C ILE A 62 -14.93 -13.96 -14.82
N GLU A 63 -15.33 -14.80 -13.86
CA GLU A 63 -16.72 -15.19 -13.66
C GLU A 63 -17.54 -13.97 -13.21
N LYS A 64 -18.75 -13.75 -13.76
CA LYS A 64 -19.59 -12.56 -13.46
C LYS A 64 -19.88 -12.38 -11.97
N LYS A 65 -19.81 -13.46 -11.18
CA LYS A 65 -20.01 -13.46 -9.73
C LYS A 65 -18.83 -12.87 -8.95
N ASP A 66 -17.63 -12.88 -9.51
CA ASP A 66 -16.41 -12.35 -8.87
C ASP A 66 -16.11 -10.90 -9.23
N TRP A 67 -16.80 -10.33 -10.22
CA TRP A 67 -16.70 -8.91 -10.57
C TRP A 67 -16.93 -7.98 -9.39
N GLY A 68 -17.89 -8.30 -8.51
CA GLY A 68 -18.11 -7.52 -7.28
C GLY A 68 -16.89 -7.53 -6.34
N ARG A 69 -16.23 -8.68 -6.20
CA ARG A 69 -15.00 -8.80 -5.39
C ARG A 69 -13.82 -8.10 -6.04
N VAL A 70 -13.70 -8.18 -7.37
CA VAL A 70 -12.66 -7.44 -8.12
C VAL A 70 -12.84 -5.94 -7.93
N VAL A 71 -14.05 -5.41 -8.08
CA VAL A 71 -14.33 -3.98 -7.85
C VAL A 71 -14.00 -3.57 -6.42
N ILE A 72 -14.38 -4.37 -5.42
CA ILE A 72 -14.05 -4.10 -4.01
C ILE A 72 -12.53 -4.13 -3.78
N CYS A 73 -11.82 -5.10 -4.35
CA CYS A 73 -10.36 -5.19 -4.28
C CYS A 73 -9.68 -4.00 -4.97
N SER A 74 -10.17 -3.56 -6.14
CA SER A 74 -9.65 -2.38 -6.83
C SER A 74 -9.95 -1.10 -6.04
N LEU A 75 -11.11 -1.01 -5.40
CA LEU A 75 -11.50 0.14 -4.58
C LEU A 75 -10.62 0.24 -3.33
N PHE A 76 -10.47 -0.86 -2.58
CA PHE A 76 -9.69 -0.87 -1.35
C PHE A 76 -8.18 -0.91 -1.61
N GLY A 77 -7.73 -1.70 -2.57
CA GLY A 77 -6.31 -1.92 -2.85
C GLY A 77 -5.68 -0.84 -3.73
N MET A 78 -6.47 -0.16 -4.57
CA MET A 78 -5.95 0.81 -5.53
C MET A 78 -6.51 2.21 -5.28
N ALA A 79 -7.83 2.41 -5.32
CA ALA A 79 -8.39 3.75 -5.22
C ALA A 79 -8.15 4.39 -3.84
N ILE A 80 -8.71 3.80 -2.78
CA ILE A 80 -8.64 4.38 -1.44
C ILE A 80 -7.21 4.31 -0.89
N ASN A 81 -6.51 3.20 -1.17
CA ASN A 81 -5.11 3.05 -0.81
C ASN A 81 -4.27 4.19 -1.41
N MET A 82 -4.26 4.31 -2.74
CA MET A 82 -3.37 5.24 -3.42
C MET A 82 -3.75 6.70 -3.14
N LEU A 83 -5.05 7.02 -3.10
CA LEU A 83 -5.53 8.36 -2.71
C LEU A 83 -5.09 8.74 -1.29
N SER A 84 -5.28 7.84 -0.32
CA SER A 84 -4.89 8.09 1.06
C SER A 84 -3.37 8.21 1.20
N PHE A 85 -2.61 7.41 0.46
CA PHE A 85 -1.15 7.45 0.48
C PHE A 85 -0.60 8.76 -0.06
N PHE A 86 -0.96 9.14 -1.29
CA PHE A 86 -0.43 10.36 -1.89
C PHE A 86 -0.92 11.61 -1.19
N LYS A 87 -2.18 11.63 -0.73
CA LYS A 87 -2.66 12.76 0.06
C LYS A 87 -2.01 12.81 1.44
N GLY A 88 -1.70 11.66 2.04
CA GLY A 88 -0.90 11.58 3.27
C GLY A 88 0.51 12.12 3.08
N LEU A 89 1.14 11.82 1.93
CA LEU A 89 2.50 12.23 1.58
C LEU A 89 2.62 13.71 1.18
N ASP A 90 1.55 14.28 0.62
CA ASP A 90 1.37 15.72 0.38
C ASP A 90 1.28 16.51 1.71
N LEU A 91 0.67 15.91 2.74
CA LEU A 91 0.40 16.57 4.02
C LEU A 91 1.47 16.30 5.09
N SER A 92 2.21 15.19 5.00
CA SER A 92 3.23 14.73 5.95
C SER A 92 4.57 14.47 5.24
N THR A 93 5.58 13.96 5.94
CA THR A 93 6.94 13.76 5.40
C THR A 93 7.14 12.36 4.81
N PRO A 94 8.08 12.16 3.87
CA PRO A 94 8.44 10.83 3.36
C PRO A 94 9.05 9.95 4.44
N ILE A 95 9.66 10.57 5.45
CA ILE A 95 10.20 9.88 6.61
C ILE A 95 9.04 9.25 7.39
N ASN A 96 8.03 10.05 7.76
CA ASN A 96 6.84 9.56 8.45
C ASN A 96 6.08 8.52 7.62
N SER A 97 5.97 8.73 6.30
CA SER A 97 5.33 7.76 5.41
C SER A 97 6.07 6.41 5.42
N SER A 98 7.40 6.43 5.34
CA SER A 98 8.21 5.20 5.31
C SER A 98 8.09 4.42 6.61
N VAL A 99 8.08 5.13 7.76
CA VAL A 99 7.91 4.46 9.05
C VAL A 99 6.50 3.92 9.24
N LEU A 100 5.46 4.69 8.90
CA LEU A 100 4.07 4.24 9.03
C LEU A 100 3.71 3.11 8.06
N VAL A 101 4.25 3.12 6.83
CA VAL A 101 4.11 2.00 5.90
C VAL A 101 4.77 0.74 6.47
N THR A 102 5.85 0.87 7.26
CA THR A 102 6.48 -0.27 7.96
C THR A 102 5.58 -0.87 9.05
N THR A 103 4.57 -0.12 9.54
CA THR A 103 3.52 -0.63 10.44
C THR A 103 2.39 -1.36 9.70
N THR A 104 2.31 -1.25 8.36
CA THR A 104 1.27 -1.96 7.57
C THR A 104 1.20 -3.47 7.83
N PRO A 105 2.31 -4.23 7.93
CA PRO A 105 2.27 -5.66 8.25
C PRO A 105 1.60 -5.95 9.60
N ILE A 106 1.71 -5.05 10.56
CA ILE A 106 1.08 -5.18 11.88
C ILE A 106 -0.43 -5.08 11.73
N ILE A 107 -0.91 -4.08 10.99
CA ILE A 107 -2.33 -3.91 10.69
C ILE A 107 -2.89 -5.12 9.92
N VAL A 108 -2.13 -5.64 8.95
CA VAL A 108 -2.51 -6.85 8.21
C VAL A 108 -2.66 -8.07 9.12
N VAL A 109 -1.73 -8.27 10.07
CA VAL A 109 -1.80 -9.40 11.02
C VAL A 109 -2.99 -9.25 11.96
N VAL A 110 -3.25 -8.03 12.47
CA VAL A 110 -4.43 -7.74 13.29
C VAL A 110 -5.71 -8.05 12.52
N LEU A 111 -5.85 -7.51 11.31
CA LEU A 111 -7.01 -7.77 10.46
C LEU A 111 -7.17 -9.26 10.11
N SER A 112 -6.07 -9.96 9.84
CA SER A 112 -6.10 -11.40 9.55
C SER A 112 -6.59 -12.21 10.74
N ALA A 113 -6.21 -11.83 11.96
CA ALA A 113 -6.69 -12.48 13.17
C ALA A 113 -8.19 -12.25 13.41
N PHE A 114 -8.69 -11.04 13.11
CA PHE A 114 -10.11 -10.72 13.23
C PHE A 114 -10.99 -11.32 12.12
N LEU A 115 -10.53 -11.31 10.86
CA LEU A 115 -11.33 -11.75 9.70
C LEU A 115 -11.17 -13.24 9.35
N ILE A 116 -10.00 -13.84 9.62
CA ILE A 116 -9.67 -15.22 9.24
C ILE A 116 -9.57 -16.13 10.49
N GLU A 117 -9.69 -15.57 11.71
CA GLU A 117 -9.54 -16.31 12.98
C GLU A 117 -8.21 -17.09 13.07
N GLU A 118 -7.15 -16.63 12.40
CA GLU A 118 -5.83 -17.25 12.51
C GLU A 118 -5.28 -17.10 13.95
N LYS A 119 -4.87 -18.22 14.57
CA LYS A 119 -4.29 -18.22 15.92
C LYS A 119 -2.98 -17.40 15.94
N ILE A 120 -3.03 -16.22 16.55
CA ILE A 120 -1.84 -15.39 16.75
C ILE A 120 -0.96 -16.02 17.84
N ARG A 121 0.29 -16.36 17.48
CA ARG A 121 1.32 -16.78 18.44
C ARG A 121 1.76 -15.58 19.28
N LEU A 122 1.96 -15.75 20.60
CA LEU A 122 2.33 -14.69 21.56
C LEU A 122 3.43 -13.72 21.06
N ALA A 123 4.47 -14.24 20.39
CA ALA A 123 5.54 -13.43 19.82
C ALA A 123 5.06 -12.43 18.74
N LYS A 124 4.07 -12.81 17.92
CA LYS A 124 3.45 -11.89 16.94
C LYS A 124 2.62 -10.83 17.66
N GLY A 125 1.92 -11.19 18.74
CA GLY A 125 1.13 -10.26 19.56
C GLY A 125 1.99 -9.15 20.17
N MET A 126 3.16 -9.49 20.71
CA MET A 126 4.10 -8.49 21.23
C MET A 126 4.63 -7.56 20.13
N GLY A 127 4.98 -8.12 18.96
CA GLY A 127 5.43 -7.31 17.80
C GLY A 127 4.36 -6.32 17.31
N ILE A 128 3.09 -6.75 17.31
CA ILE A 128 1.94 -5.90 16.99
C ILE A 128 1.86 -4.72 17.97
N LEU A 129 1.87 -5.00 19.28
CA LEU A 129 1.76 -3.96 20.31
C LEU A 129 2.92 -2.95 20.22
N ILE A 130 4.14 -3.43 20.02
CA ILE A 130 5.32 -2.56 19.90
C ILE A 130 5.21 -1.63 18.69
N GLY A 131 4.82 -2.14 17.51
CA GLY A 131 4.71 -1.27 16.35
C GLY A 131 3.44 -0.41 16.31
N LEU A 132 2.37 -0.81 16.99
CA LEU A 132 1.21 0.07 17.24
C LEU A 132 1.63 1.23 18.15
N ALA A 133 2.37 0.96 19.23
CA ALA A 133 2.93 1.98 20.10
C ALA A 133 3.87 2.92 19.32
N GLY A 134 4.78 2.37 18.50
CA GLY A 134 5.68 3.17 17.66
C GLY A 134 4.95 4.06 16.66
N ALA A 135 3.89 3.56 16.01
CA ALA A 135 3.07 4.35 15.11
C ALA A 135 2.31 5.46 15.85
N LEU A 136 1.73 5.18 17.03
CA LEU A 136 1.06 6.18 17.85
C LEU A 136 2.01 7.28 18.31
N ILE A 137 3.24 6.93 18.72
CA ILE A 137 4.26 7.91 19.10
C ILE A 137 4.57 8.83 17.92
N LEU A 138 4.74 8.30 16.72
CA LEU A 138 4.99 9.13 15.53
C LEU A 138 3.81 10.02 15.14
N VAL A 139 2.58 9.52 15.29
CA VAL A 139 1.38 10.30 15.01
C VAL A 139 1.24 11.46 16.00
N LEU A 140 1.48 11.21 17.30
CA LEU A 140 1.27 12.19 18.37
C LEU A 140 2.44 13.15 18.58
N TYR A 141 3.67 12.70 18.36
CA TYR A 141 4.90 13.46 18.65
C TYR A 141 5.72 13.82 17.40
N GLY A 142 5.32 13.39 16.20
CA GLY A 142 6.00 13.71 14.94
C GLY A 142 5.84 15.15 14.45
N ASN A 143 5.58 16.13 15.33
CA ASN A 143 5.42 17.54 14.98
C ASN A 143 6.80 18.20 14.74
N GLU A 144 7.48 17.85 13.65
CA GLU A 144 8.53 18.71 13.10
C GLU A 144 7.87 19.74 12.17
N ILE A 145 7.79 21.01 12.58
CA ILE A 145 7.29 22.08 11.72
C ILE A 145 8.31 22.27 10.58
N ARG A 146 7.95 21.82 9.37
CA ARG A 146 8.71 22.02 8.12
C ARG A 146 7.81 22.68 7.09
N GLU A 147 8.34 23.62 6.30
CA GLU A 147 7.57 24.31 5.25
C GLU A 147 6.97 23.35 4.21
N ASP A 148 7.60 22.19 3.97
CA ASP A 148 7.14 21.14 3.03
C ASP A 148 6.10 20.15 3.63
N ALA A 149 5.56 20.42 4.81
CA ALA A 149 4.60 19.54 5.50
C ALA A 149 3.49 20.34 6.20
N PRO A 150 2.44 20.75 5.46
CA PRO A 150 1.44 21.69 5.97
C PRO A 150 0.55 21.11 7.08
N ASN A 151 0.37 19.78 7.16
CA ASN A 151 -0.45 19.15 8.20
C ASN A 151 -0.04 17.69 8.50
N ILE A 152 1.04 17.53 9.27
CA ILE A 152 1.63 16.23 9.60
C ILE A 152 0.65 15.27 10.30
N PRO A 153 -0.14 15.69 11.31
CA PRO A 153 -1.08 14.79 11.98
C PRO A 153 -2.13 14.21 11.03
N LEU A 154 -2.69 15.05 10.16
CA LEU A 154 -3.70 14.64 9.18
C LEU A 154 -3.09 13.67 8.17
N GLY A 155 -1.88 13.95 7.66
CA GLY A 155 -1.19 13.05 6.75
C GLY A 155 -0.86 11.69 7.37
N ASN A 156 -0.48 11.66 8.65
CA ASN A 156 -0.20 10.43 9.38
C ASN A 156 -1.47 9.56 9.57
N ILE A 157 -2.63 10.18 9.84
CA ILE A 157 -3.92 9.48 9.87
C ILE A 157 -4.22 8.88 8.50
N LEU A 158 -3.98 9.61 7.41
CA LEU A 158 -4.18 9.08 6.06
C LEU A 158 -3.28 7.89 5.75
N PHE A 159 -2.05 7.83 6.28
CA PHE A 159 -1.21 6.65 6.16
C PHE A 159 -1.74 5.45 6.95
N LEU A 160 -2.34 5.66 8.12
CA LEU A 160 -3.01 4.58 8.86
C LEU A 160 -4.23 4.06 8.09
N VAL A 161 -5.03 4.97 7.53
CA VAL A 161 -6.17 4.62 6.68
C VAL A 161 -5.71 3.82 5.45
N ASN A 162 -4.64 4.28 4.78
CA ASN A 162 -4.00 3.55 3.69
C ASN A 162 -3.62 2.12 4.10
N ALA A 163 -2.94 1.96 5.23
CA ALA A 163 -2.49 0.67 5.72
C ALA A 163 -3.64 -0.28 6.08
N LEU A 164 -4.74 0.24 6.64
CA LEU A 164 -5.97 -0.53 6.89
C LEU A 164 -6.58 -1.07 5.60
N PHE A 165 -6.77 -0.20 4.60
CA PHE A 165 -7.34 -0.61 3.32
C PHE A 165 -6.40 -1.53 2.52
N PHE A 166 -5.09 -1.35 2.65
CA PHE A 166 -4.11 -2.28 2.09
C PHE A 166 -4.22 -3.66 2.73
N GLY A 167 -4.38 -3.72 4.05
CA GLY A 167 -4.55 -4.98 4.77
C GLY A 167 -5.82 -5.71 4.39
N LEU A 168 -6.94 -4.99 4.26
CA LEU A 168 -8.19 -5.55 3.74
C LEU A 168 -8.02 -6.10 2.32
N TYR A 169 -7.34 -5.37 1.44
CA TYR A 169 -7.02 -5.82 0.09
C TYR A 169 -6.19 -7.11 0.09
N LEU A 170 -5.12 -7.20 0.89
CA LEU A 170 -4.27 -8.39 0.98
C LEU A 170 -5.05 -9.63 1.45
N ILE A 171 -5.99 -9.45 2.37
CA ILE A 171 -6.86 -10.53 2.86
C ILE A 171 -7.84 -10.97 1.77
N LEU A 172 -8.49 -10.02 1.10
CA LEU A 172 -9.49 -10.30 0.06
C LEU A 172 -8.86 -10.93 -1.19
N ILE A 173 -7.67 -10.46 -1.60
CA ILE A 173 -7.00 -10.97 -2.81
C ILE A 173 -6.48 -12.38 -2.63
N LYS A 174 -6.08 -12.78 -1.42
CA LYS A 174 -5.63 -14.16 -1.14
C LYS A 174 -6.69 -15.19 -1.54
N LYS A 175 -7.96 -14.93 -1.18
CA LYS A 175 -9.11 -15.76 -1.58
C LYS A 175 -9.34 -15.79 -3.10
N LEU A 176 -8.97 -14.73 -3.81
CA LEU A 176 -9.14 -14.62 -5.26
C LEU A 176 -8.01 -15.33 -6.02
N VAL A 177 -6.76 -15.19 -5.55
CA VAL A 177 -5.59 -15.86 -6.11
C VAL A 177 -5.64 -17.37 -5.88
N ASP A 178 -6.17 -17.83 -4.75
CA ASP A 178 -6.40 -19.26 -4.52
C ASP A 178 -7.43 -19.84 -5.51
N LYS A 179 -8.41 -19.02 -5.95
CA LYS A 179 -9.44 -19.42 -6.93
C LYS A 179 -8.93 -19.33 -8.37
N TYR A 180 -8.14 -18.32 -8.69
CA TYR A 180 -7.60 -18.05 -10.01
C TYR A 180 -6.07 -18.17 -9.95
N HIS A 181 -5.55 -19.37 -10.22
CA HIS A 181 -4.11 -19.63 -10.25
C HIS A 181 -3.44 -18.85 -11.40
N PRO A 182 -2.38 -18.06 -11.14
CA PRO A 182 -1.56 -17.43 -12.17
C PRO A 182 -0.56 -18.38 -12.83
#